data_AF-A0A358DL55-F1
#
_entry.id   AF-A0A358DL55-F1
#
_cell.length_a   1.000
_cell.length_b   1.000
_cell.length_c   1.000
_cell.angle_alpha   90.00
_cell.angle_beta   90.00
_cell.angle_gamma   90.00
#
_symmetry.space_group_name_H-M   'P 1'
#
loop_
_entity.id
_entity.type
_entity.pdbx_description
1 polymer ?
#
loop_
_entity_poly.entity_id
_entity_poly.type
_entity_poly.pdbx_seq_one_letter_code
_entity_poly.pdbx_strand_id
1 'polypeptide(L)' 'MTYVQIREGDSIEKALRKFRRKVEQAGIRKEVRKREYYLKPGEQKRKKEREAQRRRFKTQKKARQTRGRKNAFKR' A
#
# COMPACT_ATOMS: atom_id res chain seq x y z
N MET A 1 -14.39 5.70 -4.89
CA MET A 1 -14.82 6.86 -4.06
C MET A 1 -14.46 6.58 -2.61
N THR A 2 -13.93 7.56 -1.87
CA THR A 2 -13.59 7.42 -0.45
C THR A 2 -14.16 8.61 0.33
N TYR A 3 -14.82 8.35 1.45
CA TYR A 3 -15.35 9.40 2.33
C TYR A 3 -14.90 9.20 3.79
N VAL A 4 -14.80 10.30 4.52
CA VAL A 4 -14.52 10.35 5.96
C VAL A 4 -15.60 11.19 6.60
N GLN A 5 -16.37 10.60 7.51
CA GLN A 5 -17.32 11.32 8.34
C GLN A 5 -16.56 11.97 9.50
N ILE A 6 -16.85 13.24 9.76
CA ILE A 6 -16.29 14.05 10.85
C ILE A 6 -17.43 14.30 11.83
N ARG A 7 -17.18 14.10 13.13
CA ARG A 7 -18.16 14.40 14.19
C ARG A 7 -17.83 15.75 14.84
N GLU A 8 -18.81 16.38 15.49
CA GLU A 8 -18.60 17.61 16.24
C GLU A 8 -17.56 17.38 17.36
N GLY A 9 -16.49 18.17 17.38
CA GLY A 9 -15.35 18.03 18.28
C GLY A 9 -14.11 17.34 17.68
N ASP A 10 -14.18 16.78 16.46
CA ASP A 10 -13.00 16.27 15.77
C ASP A 10 -12.15 17.40 15.18
N SER A 11 -10.83 17.35 15.40
CA SER A 11 -9.89 18.23 14.70
C SER A 11 -9.85 17.91 13.20
N ILE A 12 -10.04 18.95 12.37
CA ILE A 12 -10.00 18.89 10.91
C ILE A 12 -8.70 18.22 10.41
N GLU A 13 -7.59 18.48 11.08
CA GLU A 13 -6.28 17.93 10.69
C GLU A 13 -6.23 16.41 10.83
N LYS A 14 -6.85 15.86 11.89
CA LYS A 14 -6.99 14.41 12.07
C LYS A 14 -7.86 13.79 10.97
N ALA A 15 -8.94 14.47 10.57
CA ALA A 15 -9.80 14.02 9.48
C ALA A 15 -9.06 13.99 8.14
N LEU A 16 -8.28 15.03 7.82
CA LEU A 16 -7.44 15.08 6.62
C LEU A 16 -6.40 13.95 6.59
N ARG A 17 -5.76 13.65 7.73
CA ARG A 17 -4.82 12.54 7.83
C ARG A 17 -5.51 11.18 7.60
N LYS A 18 -6.69 10.97 8.19
CA LYS A 18 -7.51 9.77 7.95
C LYS A 18 -7.92 9.65 6.47
N PHE A 19 -8.30 10.76 5.84
CA PHE A 19 -8.67 10.81 4.43
C PHE A 19 -7.49 10.45 3.52
N ARG A 20 -6.32 11.08 3.71
CA ARG A 20 -5.11 10.74 2.94
C ARG A 20 -4.77 9.26 3.03
N ARG A 21 -4.84 8.68 4.24
CA ARG A 21 -4.63 7.24 4.44
C ARG A 21 -5.66 6.39 3.71
N LYS A 22 -6.95 6.75 3.75
CA LYS A 22 -8.01 6.05 3.00
C LYS A 22 -7.80 6.13 1.49
N VAL A 23 -7.40 7.29 0.95
CA VAL A 23 -7.10 7.48 -0.48
C VAL A 23 -5.90 6.62 -0.92
N GLU A 24 -4.86 6.55 -0.10
CA GLU A 24 -3.69 5.71 -0.36
C GLU A 24 -4.01 4.21 -0.28
N GLN A 25 -4.81 3.81 0.72
CA GLN A 25 -5.23 2.43 0.92
C GLN A 25 -6.17 1.96 -0.20
N ALA A 26 -7.08 2.82 -0.65
CA ALA A 26 -7.93 2.59 -1.81
C ALA A 26 -7.14 2.56 -3.13
N GLY A 27 -5.86 2.95 -3.13
CA GLY A 27 -5.00 2.87 -4.30
C GLY A 27 -5.32 3.91 -5.38
N ILE A 28 -6.24 4.84 -5.13
CA ILE A 28 -6.72 5.83 -6.12
C ILE A 28 -5.55 6.60 -6.75
N ARG A 29 -4.60 7.07 -5.94
CA ARG A 29 -3.42 7.80 -6.43
C ARG A 29 -2.54 6.96 -7.37
N LYS A 30 -2.48 5.64 -7.15
CA LYS A 30 -1.74 4.71 -8.03
C LYS A 30 -2.52 4.43 -9.31
N GLU A 31 -3.84 4.36 -9.23
CA GLU A 31 -4.70 4.15 -10.40
C GLU A 31 -4.67 5.33 -11.35
N VAL A 32 -4.75 6.57 -10.83
CA VAL A 32 -4.60 7.80 -11.64
C VAL A 32 -3.30 7.73 -12.45
N ARG A 33 -2.17 7.51 -11.77
CA ARG A 33 -0.85 7.37 -12.42
C ARG A 33 -0.74 6.23 -13.42
N LYS A 34 -1.54 5.17 -13.27
CA LYS A 34 -1.57 4.05 -14.20
C LYS A 34 -2.40 4.36 -15.45
N ARG A 35 -3.40 5.25 -15.32
CA ARG A 35 -4.34 5.65 -16.38
C ARG A 35 -3.92 6.92 -17.12
N GLU A 36 -2.92 7.65 -16.63
CA GLU A 36 -2.36 8.85 -17.27
C GLU A 36 -1.90 8.61 -18.73
N TYR A 37 -1.46 7.40 -19.08
CA TYR A 37 -1.05 7.04 -20.42
C TYR A 37 -1.47 5.62 -20.76
N TYR A 38 -1.68 5.37 -22.05
CA TYR A 38 -1.93 4.02 -22.55
C TYR A 38 -0.66 3.17 -22.42
N LEU A 39 -0.83 1.98 -21.85
CA LEU A 39 0.20 0.94 -21.81
C LEU A 39 -0.30 -0.23 -22.64
N LYS A 40 0.56 -0.78 -23.51
CA LYS A 40 0.21 -2.00 -24.26
C LYS A 40 -0.11 -3.14 -23.27
N PRO A 41 -1.10 -4.00 -23.55
CA PRO A 41 -1.50 -5.07 -22.63
C PRO A 41 -0.33 -5.94 -22.14
N GLY A 42 0.66 -6.20 -22.99
CA GLY A 42 1.87 -6.94 -22.62
C GLY A 42 2.73 -6.23 -21.56
N GLU A 43 2.89 -4.92 -21.68
CA GLU A 43 3.65 -4.12 -20.71
C GLU A 43 2.91 -3.99 -19.37
N GLN A 44 1.58 -3.89 -19.42
CA GLN A 44 0.76 -3.92 -18.21
C GLN A 44 0.92 -5.24 -17.45
N LYS A 45 0.93 -6.38 -18.16
CA LYS A 45 1.16 -7.71 -17.57
C LYS A 45 2.55 -7.80 -16.93
N ARG A 46 3.60 -7.41 -17.67
CA ARG A 46 5.00 -7.38 -17.17
C ARG A 46 5.15 -6.50 -15.92
N LYS A 47 4.55 -5.31 -15.90
CA LYS A 47 4.57 -4.40 -14.74
C LYS A 47 3.87 -5.00 -13.53
N LYS A 48 2.72 -5.66 -13.73
CA LYS A 48 1.97 -6.35 -12.67
C LYS A 48 2.78 -7.49 -12.04
N GLU A 49 3.42 -8.32 -12.86
CA GLU A 49 4.27 -9.43 -12.42
C GLU A 49 5.47 -8.93 -11.61
N ARG A 50 6.17 -7.91 -12.12
CA ARG A 50 7.31 -7.30 -11.44
C ARG A 50 6.92 -6.73 -10.06
N GLU A 51 5.77 -6.08 -9.96
CA GLU A 51 5.25 -5.60 -8.68
C GLU A 51 4.91 -6.75 -7.73
N ALA A 52 4.29 -7.83 -8.23
CA ALA A 52 3.97 -9.00 -7.42
C ALA A 52 5.22 -9.69 -6.87
N GLN A 53 6.25 -9.88 -7.71
CA GLN A 53 7.54 -10.41 -7.29
C GLN A 53 8.18 -9.54 -6.21
N ARG A 54 8.25 -8.21 -6.43
CA ARG A 54 8.74 -7.25 -5.43
C ARG A 54 8.01 -7.35 -4.09
N ARG A 55 6.68 -7.53 -4.10
CA ARG A 55 5.89 -7.74 -2.87
C ARG A 55 6.26 -9.05 -2.18
N ARG A 56 6.37 -10.15 -2.92
CA ARG A 56 6.77 -11.48 -2.38
C ARG A 56 8.14 -11.41 -1.69
N PHE A 57 9.15 -10.82 -2.35
CA PHE A 57 10.49 -10.68 -1.76
C PHE A 57 10.47 -9.87 -0.46
N LYS A 58 9.71 -8.76 -0.41
CA LYS A 58 9.56 -7.97 0.81
C LYS A 58 8.92 -8.76 1.95
N THR A 59 7.86 -9.53 1.66
CA THR A 59 7.19 -10.36 2.67
C THR A 59 8.11 -11.46 3.19
N GLN A 60 8.84 -12.15 2.30
CA GLN A 60 9.79 -13.20 2.69
C GLN A 60 10.94 -12.64 3.54
N LYS A 61 11.51 -11.48 3.16
CA LYS A 61 12.57 -10.82 3.94
C LYS A 61 12.10 -10.46 5.36
N LYS A 62 10.88 -9.91 5.49
CA LYS A 62 10.28 -9.62 6.80
C LYS A 62 10.05 -10.89 7.62
N ALA A 63 9.51 -11.94 7.00
CA ALA A 63 9.29 -13.23 7.68
C ALA A 63 10.61 -13.81 8.20
N ARG A 64 11.68 -13.78 7.39
CA ARG A 64 13.03 -14.20 7.81
C ARG A 64 13.54 -13.40 9.01
N GLN A 65 13.43 -12.08 8.98
CA GLN A 65 13.82 -11.23 10.12
C GLN A 65 13.02 -11.53 11.40
N THR A 66 11.70 -11.70 11.29
CA THR A 66 10.86 -12.01 12.45
C THR A 66 11.17 -13.38 13.05
N ARG A 67 11.47 -14.39 12.22
CA ARG A 67 11.88 -15.72 12.67
C ARG A 67 13.24 -15.69 13.37
N GLY A 68 14.22 -14.96 12.80
CA GLY A 68 15.53 -14.77 13.43
C GLY A 68 15.43 -14.09 14.80
N ARG A 69 14.62 -13.03 14.91
CA ARG A 69 14.40 -12.33 16.19
C ARG A 69 13.72 -13.20 17.26
N LYS A 70 12.74 -14.03 16.87
CA LYS A 70 12.08 -14.97 17.79
C LYS A 70 13.03 -16.06 18.29
N ASN A 71 13.89 -16.57 17.42
CA ASN A 71 14.89 -17.58 17.82
C ASN A 71 16.00 -16.99 18.70
N ALA A 72 16.34 -15.71 18.52
CA ALA A 72 17.30 -14.99 19.37
C ALA A 72 16.78 -14.70 20.78
N PHE A 73 15.46 -14.57 20.97
CA PHE A 73 14.85 -14.34 22.28
C PHE A 73 14.61 -15.62 23.09
N LYS A 74 14.75 -16.79 22.46
CA LYS A 74 14.57 -18.11 23.09
C LYS A 74 15.89 -18.76 23.52
N ARG A 75 17.02 -18.09 23.33
CA ARG A 75 18.35 -18.47 23.83
C ARG A 75 18.70 -17.55 24.98
#